data_AF-A0A1H9U4K5-F1
#
_entry.id   AF-A0A1H9U4K5-F1
#
_cell.length_a   1.000
_cell.length_b   1.000
_cell.length_c   1.000
_cell.angle_alpha   90.00
_cell.angle_beta   90.00
_cell.angle_gamma   90.00
#
_symmetry.space_group_name_H-M   'P 1'
#
loop_
_entity.id
_entity.type
_entity.pdbx_description
1 polymer ?
#
loop_
_entity_poly.entity_id
_entity_poly.type
_entity_poly.pdbx_seq_one_letter_code
_entity_poly.pdbx_strand_id
1 'polypeptide(L)'
;MTEKLSYHDNVWLDWLAEVLSHKPKNTLLDSPRGEEVIRLCFDHERHDFNWHRSDPECFWIDVQLFIYYGFSDEQILFLLKQQPGLDNYSKHADERKAYAEMMRGWHKLCAIAEEVSLGEYKMKHKVK
;
A
#
# COMPACT_ATOMS: atom_id res chain seq x y z
N MET A 1 -15.52 17.24 29.38
CA MET A 1 -16.32 16.05 29.00
C MET A 1 -15.50 15.28 28.00
N THR A 2 -15.00 14.10 28.38
CA THR A 2 -14.30 13.21 27.44
C THR A 2 -15.39 12.54 26.61
N GLU A 3 -15.56 12.94 25.35
CA GLU A 3 -16.41 12.19 24.43
C GLU A 3 -15.92 10.74 24.39
N LYS A 4 -16.83 9.79 24.66
CA LYS A 4 -16.50 8.37 24.49
C LYS A 4 -16.31 8.13 23.00
N LEU A 5 -15.08 7.80 22.62
CA LEU A 5 -14.75 7.33 21.27
C LEU A 5 -15.63 6.13 20.90
N SER A 6 -16.12 6.11 19.65
CA SER A 6 -16.88 4.96 19.17
C SER A 6 -15.97 3.73 19.04
N TYR A 7 -16.56 2.53 18.94
CA TYR A 7 -15.77 1.32 18.65
C TYR A 7 -14.92 1.48 17.39
N HIS A 8 -15.50 2.06 16.33
CA HIS A 8 -14.79 2.35 15.08
C HIS A 8 -13.62 3.31 15.25
N ASP A 9 -13.78 4.35 16.10
CA ASP A 9 -12.68 5.29 16.38
C ASP A 9 -11.53 4.61 17.13
N ASN A 10 -11.83 3.71 18.08
CA ASN A 10 -10.80 2.98 18.82
C ASN A 10 -10.02 2.04 17.89
N VAL A 11 -10.72 1.28 17.04
CA VAL A 11 -10.10 0.39 16.04
C VAL A 11 -9.23 1.17 15.06
N TRP A 12 -9.71 2.32 14.58
CA TRP A 12 -8.93 3.22 13.72
C TRP A 12 -7.63 3.65 14.39
N LEU A 13 -7.71 4.09 15.66
CA LEU A 13 -6.56 4.57 16.40
C LEU A 13 -5.53 3.47 16.66
N ASP A 14 -5.99 2.25 16.97
CA ASP A 14 -5.12 1.09 17.17
C ASP A 14 -4.37 0.74 15.87
N TRP A 15 -5.10 0.68 14.74
CA TRP A 15 -4.47 0.44 13.43
C TRP A 15 -3.53 1.57 13.02
N LEU A 16 -3.94 2.82 13.20
CA LEU A 16 -3.10 3.98 12.89
C LEU A 16 -1.79 3.95 13.69
N ALA A 17 -1.85 3.60 14.98
CA ALA A 17 -0.67 3.45 15.83
C ALA A 17 0.24 2.32 15.31
N GLU A 18 -0.34 1.19 14.91
CA GLU A 18 0.40 0.08 14.32
C GLU A 18 1.08 0.50 13.01
N VAL A 19 0.35 1.12 12.07
CA VAL A 19 0.90 1.59 10.79
C VAL A 19 2.02 2.59 11.00
N LEU A 20 1.83 3.59 11.86
CA LEU A 20 2.86 4.59 12.14
C LEU A 20 4.11 3.98 12.76
N SER A 21 3.99 2.92 13.58
CA SER A 21 5.15 2.22 14.13
C SER A 21 6.00 1.51 13.07
N HIS A 22 5.44 1.22 11.90
CA HIS A 22 6.11 0.59 10.76
C HIS A 22 6.58 1.58 9.69
N LYS A 23 6.43 2.90 9.90
CA LYS A 23 6.85 3.90 8.90
C LYS A 23 8.32 3.71 8.54
N PRO A 24 8.66 3.40 7.27
CA PRO A 24 10.05 3.22 6.89
C PRO A 24 10.77 4.57 6.85
N LYS A 25 12.07 4.55 7.16
CA LYS A 25 12.93 5.72 6.99
C LYS A 25 13.20 5.93 5.50
N ASN A 26 12.51 6.87 4.88
CA ASN A 26 12.59 7.13 3.45
C ASN A 26 12.40 8.63 3.14
N THR A 27 13.36 9.22 2.42
CA THR A 27 13.32 10.64 2.00
C THR A 27 12.14 10.99 1.10
N LEU A 28 11.57 10.02 0.37
CA LEU A 28 10.35 10.20 -0.42
C LEU A 28 9.13 10.47 0.46
N LEU A 29 9.02 9.75 1.58
CA LEU A 29 7.91 9.89 2.53
C LEU A 29 7.97 11.20 3.32
N ASP A 30 9.18 11.70 3.55
CA ASP A 30 9.44 12.95 4.27
C ASP A 30 9.48 14.17 3.34
N SER A 31 9.16 13.99 2.06
CA SER A 31 9.02 15.10 1.10
C SER A 31 7.64 15.78 1.25
N PRO A 32 7.48 17.05 0.81
CA PRO A 32 6.17 17.72 0.83
C PRO A 32 5.07 16.89 0.13
N ARG A 33 5.38 16.31 -1.03
CA ARG A 33 4.46 15.42 -1.74
C ARG A 33 4.21 14.12 -0.97
N GLY A 34 5.22 13.60 -0.28
CA GLY A 34 5.08 12.43 0.58
C GLY A 34 4.07 12.64 1.69
N GLU A 35 4.16 13.77 2.40
CA GLU A 35 3.20 14.14 3.46
C GLU A 35 1.77 14.28 2.92
N GLU A 36 1.60 14.89 1.75
CA GLU A 36 0.29 15.00 1.09
C GLU A 36 -0.32 13.63 0.75
N VAL A 37 0.47 12.75 0.12
CA VAL A 37 0.01 11.41 -0.27
C VAL A 37 -0.31 10.55 0.95
N ILE A 38 0.50 10.64 2.01
CA ILE A 38 0.25 9.94 3.28
C ILE A 38 -1.10 10.38 3.85
N ARG A 39 -1.34 11.70 3.91
CA ARG A 39 -2.60 12.24 4.42
C ARG A 39 -3.78 11.78 3.57
N LEU A 40 -3.66 11.84 2.24
CA LEU A 40 -4.69 11.38 1.32
C LEU A 40 -5.05 9.90 1.54
N CYS A 41 -4.02 9.05 1.71
CA CYS A 41 -4.24 7.63 1.97
C CYS A 41 -4.91 7.41 3.33
N PHE A 42 -4.47 8.07 4.40
CA PHE A 42 -5.10 7.96 5.72
C PHE A 42 -6.55 8.47 5.73
N ASP A 43 -6.83 9.59 5.07
CA ASP A 43 -8.18 10.12 4.97
C ASP A 43 -9.11 9.15 4.24
N HIS A 44 -8.61 8.52 3.17
CA HIS A 44 -9.37 7.49 2.44
C HIS A 44 -9.62 6.24 3.29
N GLU A 45 -8.58 5.71 3.93
CA GLU A 45 -8.68 4.53 4.82
C GLU A 45 -9.65 4.79 5.99
N ARG A 46 -9.64 6.01 6.55
CA ARG A 46 -10.57 6.40 7.62
C ARG A 46 -12.00 6.53 7.12
N HIS A 47 -12.20 7.07 5.92
CA HIS A 47 -13.54 7.37 5.39
C HIS A 47 -14.28 6.12 4.92
N ASP A 48 -13.64 5.31 4.09
CA ASP A 48 -14.28 4.12 3.52
C ASP A 48 -14.21 2.92 4.48
N PHE A 49 -13.50 3.07 5.61
CA PHE A 49 -13.18 2.03 6.60
C PHE A 49 -13.03 0.64 5.96
N ASN A 50 -12.33 0.65 4.84
CA ASN A 50 -11.98 -0.52 4.10
C ASN A 50 -10.78 -1.07 4.89
N TRP A 51 -10.99 -2.12 5.67
CA TRP A 51 -9.97 -2.90 6.43
C TRP A 51 -8.75 -3.43 5.63
N HIS A 52 -8.43 -2.85 4.48
CA HIS A 52 -7.87 -3.51 3.31
C HIS A 52 -6.35 -3.51 3.28
N ARG A 53 -5.71 -2.84 4.24
CA ARG A 53 -4.30 -2.99 4.53
C ARG A 53 -4.14 -3.52 5.94
N SER A 54 -4.54 -4.77 6.14
CA SER A 54 -4.21 -5.52 7.34
C SER A 54 -2.70 -5.60 7.59
N ASP A 55 -1.90 -5.32 6.56
CA ASP A 55 -0.46 -5.24 6.66
C ASP A 55 0.01 -3.78 6.60
N PRO A 56 0.49 -3.22 7.73
CA PRO A 56 1.22 -1.95 7.78
C PRO A 56 2.30 -1.80 6.71
N GLU A 57 3.02 -2.87 6.35
CA GLU A 57 4.07 -2.82 5.34
C GLU A 57 3.50 -2.54 3.94
N CYS A 58 2.38 -3.17 3.59
CA CYS A 58 1.68 -2.93 2.33
C CYS A 58 1.20 -1.47 2.21
N PHE A 59 0.75 -0.86 3.32
CA PHE A 59 0.38 0.55 3.33
C PHE A 59 1.55 1.43 2.91
N TRP A 60 2.72 1.23 3.51
CA TRP A 60 3.89 2.03 3.20
C TRP A 60 4.45 1.75 1.81
N ILE A 61 4.35 0.53 1.30
CA ILE A 61 4.76 0.19 -0.07
C ILE A 61 3.92 0.97 -1.08
N ASP A 62 2.59 0.95 -0.94
CA ASP A 62 1.70 1.65 -1.87
C ASP A 62 1.95 3.16 -1.86
N VAL A 63 2.09 3.77 -0.68
CA VAL A 63 2.41 5.20 -0.55
C VAL A 63 3.73 5.52 -1.26
N GLN A 64 4.77 4.70 -1.06
CA GLN A 64 6.05 4.89 -1.73
C GLN A 64 5.93 4.75 -3.25
N LEU A 65 5.11 3.81 -3.76
CA LEU A 65 4.87 3.64 -5.19
C LEU A 65 4.15 4.87 -5.79
N PHE A 66 3.12 5.37 -5.12
CA PHE A 66 2.40 6.56 -5.57
C PHE A 66 3.30 7.78 -5.70
N ILE A 67 4.20 7.98 -4.72
CA ILE A 67 5.17 9.07 -4.74
C ILE A 67 6.22 8.83 -5.82
N TYR A 68 6.81 7.64 -5.85
CA TYR A 68 7.91 7.30 -6.76
C TYR A 68 7.51 7.43 -8.23
N TYR A 69 6.30 6.99 -8.58
CA TYR A 69 5.79 7.07 -9.94
C TYR A 69 5.01 8.37 -10.23
N GLY A 70 4.91 9.30 -9.27
CA GLY A 70 4.32 10.61 -9.48
C GLY A 70 2.81 10.58 -9.76
N PHE A 71 2.07 9.71 -9.08
CA PHE A 71 0.62 9.58 -9.31
C PHE A 71 -0.12 10.83 -8.82
N SER A 72 -1.15 11.24 -9.57
CA SER A 72 -2.07 12.30 -9.16
C SER A 72 -3.00 11.80 -8.04
N ASP A 73 -3.62 12.73 -7.31
CA ASP A 73 -4.55 12.40 -6.23
C ASP A 73 -5.74 11.59 -6.76
N GLU A 74 -6.24 11.88 -7.95
CA GLU A 74 -7.33 11.12 -8.58
C GLU A 74 -6.91 9.69 -8.91
N GLN A 75 -5.68 9.49 -9.39
CA GLN A 75 -5.14 8.16 -9.68
C GLN A 75 -4.95 7.35 -8.40
N ILE A 76 -4.45 7.99 -7.34
CA ILE A 76 -4.29 7.37 -6.02
C ILE A 76 -5.66 6.93 -5.49
N LEU A 77 -6.63 7.85 -5.45
CA LEU A 77 -7.98 7.55 -4.98
C LEU A 77 -8.68 6.49 -5.83
N PHE A 78 -8.46 6.50 -7.15
CA PHE A 78 -8.97 5.45 -8.03
C PHE A 78 -8.41 4.08 -7.65
N LEU A 79 -7.09 3.97 -7.46
CA LEU A 79 -6.43 2.72 -7.10
C LEU A 79 -6.84 2.22 -5.72
N LEU A 80 -6.91 3.12 -4.73
CA LEU A 80 -7.35 2.77 -3.38
C LEU A 80 -8.78 2.21 -3.38
N LYS A 81 -9.68 2.79 -4.18
CA LYS A 81 -11.06 2.29 -4.35
C LYS A 81 -11.17 0.91 -5.01
N GLN A 82 -10.17 0.51 -5.80
CA GLN A 82 -10.17 -0.81 -6.45
C GLN A 82 -9.63 -1.92 -5.55
N GLN A 83 -8.97 -1.59 -4.43
CA GLN A 83 -8.46 -2.60 -3.53
C GLN A 83 -9.66 -3.20 -2.75
N PRO A 84 -9.82 -4.54 -2.67
CA PRO A 84 -10.89 -5.22 -1.95
C PRO A 84 -10.47 -5.71 -0.56
N GLY A 85 -11.45 -6.07 0.27
CA GLY A 85 -11.27 -6.11 1.72
C GLY A 85 -11.11 -7.38 2.45
N LEU A 86 -10.77 -7.25 3.74
CA LEU A 86 -10.76 -8.35 4.69
C LEU A 86 -12.11 -9.07 4.74
N ASP A 87 -13.24 -8.36 4.78
CA ASP A 87 -14.55 -9.02 4.81
C ASP A 87 -14.93 -9.69 3.46
N ASN A 88 -14.15 -9.44 2.40
CA ASN A 88 -14.26 -10.09 1.08
C ASN A 88 -13.13 -11.10 0.80
N TYR A 89 -12.36 -11.52 1.83
CA TYR A 89 -11.15 -12.34 1.69
C TYR A 89 -11.35 -13.61 0.86
N SER A 90 -12.53 -14.24 0.94
CA SER A 90 -12.87 -15.48 0.23
C SER A 90 -13.35 -15.26 -1.21
N LYS A 91 -13.87 -14.08 -1.55
CA LYS A 91 -14.58 -13.84 -2.81
C LYS A 91 -13.67 -13.43 -3.97
N HIS A 92 -12.49 -12.86 -3.66
CA HIS A 92 -11.55 -12.32 -4.65
C HIS A 92 -10.14 -12.92 -4.57
N ALA A 93 -10.05 -14.19 -4.16
CA ALA A 93 -8.77 -14.90 -4.06
C ALA A 93 -8.07 -15.02 -5.44
N ASP A 94 -8.86 -15.14 -6.50
CA ASP A 94 -8.36 -15.32 -7.86
C ASP A 94 -7.76 -14.02 -8.42
N GLU A 95 -8.35 -12.85 -8.14
CA GLU A 95 -7.81 -11.56 -8.56
C GLU A 95 -6.50 -11.22 -7.84
N ARG A 96 -6.37 -11.57 -6.54
CA ARG A 96 -5.10 -11.42 -5.82
C ARG A 96 -4.04 -12.37 -6.35
N LYS A 97 -4.41 -13.61 -6.68
CA LYS A 97 -3.52 -14.56 -7.35
C LYS A 97 -3.10 -14.03 -8.72
N ALA A 98 -4.03 -13.45 -9.48
CA ALA A 98 -3.75 -12.82 -10.77
C ALA A 98 -2.81 -11.63 -10.64
N TYR A 99 -3.01 -10.74 -9.66
CA TYR A 99 -2.11 -9.61 -9.38
C TYR A 99 -0.72 -10.09 -8.94
N ALA A 100 -0.65 -11.08 -8.05
CA ALA A 100 0.63 -11.65 -7.61
C ALA A 100 1.37 -12.35 -8.76
N GLU A 101 0.66 -13.04 -9.65
CA GLU A 101 1.25 -13.65 -10.86
C GLU A 101 1.65 -12.58 -11.89
N MET A 102 0.88 -11.49 -12.03
CA MET A 102 1.25 -10.34 -12.86
C MET A 102 2.55 -9.72 -12.35
N MET A 103 2.68 -9.48 -11.05
CA MET A 103 3.91 -8.91 -10.46
C MET A 103 5.10 -9.87 -10.59
N ARG A 104 4.90 -11.18 -10.46
CA ARG A 104 5.93 -12.19 -10.74
C ARG A 104 6.34 -12.21 -12.22
N GLY A 105 5.37 -12.07 -13.14
CA GLY A 105 5.59 -11.97 -14.58
C GLY A 105 6.33 -10.69 -14.96
N TRP A 106 5.97 -9.58 -14.34
CA TRP A 106 6.61 -8.28 -14.52
C TRP A 106 8.10 -8.32 -14.18
N HIS A 107 8.45 -8.86 -13.00
CA HIS A 107 9.87 -9.00 -12.62
C HIS A 107 10.66 -9.92 -13.56
N LYS A 108 10.03 -10.95 -14.14
CA LYS A 108 10.67 -11.79 -15.17
C LYS A 108 10.95 -11.01 -16.44
N LEU A 109 10.01 -10.19 -16.90
CA LEU A 109 10.18 -9.36 -18.09
C LEU A 109 11.28 -8.31 -17.89
N CYS A 110 11.33 -7.66 -16.73
CA CYS A 110 12.40 -6.73 -16.38
C CYS A 110 13.77 -7.42 -16.35
N ALA A 111 13.86 -8.63 -15.78
CA ALA A 111 15.10 -9.40 -15.77
C ALA A 111 15.59 -9.74 -17.20
N ILE A 112 14.69 -10.15 -18.10
CA ILE A 112 15.00 -10.41 -19.51
C ILE A 112 15.49 -9.13 -20.21
N ALA A 113 14.82 -8.00 -19.99
CA ALA A 113 15.19 -6.72 -20.59
C ALA A 113 16.57 -6.22 -20.12
N GLU A 114 16.96 -6.57 -18.90
CA GLU A 114 18.28 -6.25 -18.33
C GLU A 114 19.34 -7.34 -18.61
N GLU A 115 19.00 -8.39 -19.37
CA GLU A 115 19.89 -9.52 -19.68
C GLU A 115 20.47 -10.21 -18.42
N VAL A 116 19.72 -10.22 -17.32
CA VAL A 116 20.11 -10.86 -16.06
C VAL A 116 19.12 -11.95 -15.66
N SER A 117 19.53 -12.88 -14.80
CA SER A 117 18.59 -13.85 -14.24
C SER A 117 17.57 -13.17 -13.30
N LEU A 118 16.39 -13.78 -13.14
CA LEU A 118 15.39 -13.28 -12.19
C LEU A 118 15.94 -13.18 -10.76
N GLY A 119 16.82 -14.12 -10.37
CA GLY A 119 17.47 -14.11 -9.05
C GLY A 119 18.40 -12.91 -8.88
N GLU A 120 19.21 -12.61 -9.89
CA GLU A 120 20.10 -11.44 -9.90
C GLU A 120 19.31 -10.14 -9.92
N TYR A 121 18.26 -10.04 -10.74
CA TYR A 121 17.34 -8.90 -10.76
C TYR A 121 16.73 -8.67 -9.38
N LYS A 122 16.18 -9.73 -8.76
CA LYS A 122 15.59 -9.64 -7.42
C LYS A 122 16.61 -9.20 -6.36
N MET A 123 17.84 -9.73 -6.38
CA MET A 123 18.89 -9.31 -5.44
C MET A 123 19.33 -7.85 -5.68
N LYS A 124 19.55 -7.47 -6.94
CA LYS A 124 19.98 -6.13 -7.35
C LYS A 124 18.94 -5.07 -6.96
N HIS A 125 17.66 -5.38 -7.13
CA HIS A 125 16.54 -4.47 -6.85
C HIS A 125 15.87 -4.71 -5.49
N LYS A 126 16.43 -5.59 -4.65
CA LYS A 126 15.93 -5.96 -3.31
C LYS A 126 14.45 -6.37 -3.29
N VAL A 127 14.00 -7.05 -4.34
CA VAL A 127 12.65 -7.60 -4.46
C VAL A 127 12.61 -8.94 -3.73
N LYS A 128 11.79 -9.06 -2.68
CA LYS A 128 11.58 -10.34 -1.96
C LYS A 128 10.98 -11.43 -2.87
#